data_AF-A0A3R7FNE5-F1
#
_entry.id   AF-A0A3R7FNE5-F1
#
_cell.length_a   1.000
_cell.length_b   1.000
_cell.length_c   1.000
_cell.angle_alpha   90.00
_cell.angle_beta   90.00
_cell.angle_gamma   90.00
#
_symmetry.space_group_name_H-M   'P 1'
#
loop_
_entity.id
_entity.type
_entity.pdbx_description
1 polymer ?
#
loop_
_entity_poly.entity_id
_entity_poly.type
_entity_poly.pdbx_seq_one_letter_code
_entity_poly.pdbx_strand_id
1 'polypeptide(L)'
;MKKPKRSVEIVESFCGWDYLIKLVKKCEREVDRALISALFETGGRVSEVLQLKKDNFVVQKPFLVVKAMPVLKRYSKIGEYKDKNGKIRWRTERKIAYRTFPIHMKEPLCDPLLEYIMKIDEGKLFHIGRTQVYRIVRKLDKNIFPHWFRAQRASQLALEYGFDVHDLIDFFNWKSL
;
A
#
# COMPACT_ATOMS: atom_id res chain seq x y z
N MET A 1 -4.84 18.65 -22.49
CA MET A 1 -4.36 18.20 -21.15
C MET A 1 -3.73 16.82 -21.29
N LYS A 2 -2.44 16.64 -20.94
CA LYS A 2 -1.81 15.30 -20.91
C LYS A 2 -2.50 14.47 -19.82
N LYS A 3 -2.98 13.26 -20.17
CA LYS A 3 -3.47 12.30 -19.16
C LYS A 3 -2.36 12.03 -18.14
N PRO A 4 -2.64 12.03 -16.83
CA PRO A 4 -1.65 11.62 -15.85
C PRO A 4 -1.27 10.16 -16.11
N LYS A 5 0.03 9.89 -16.33
CA LYS A 5 0.56 8.52 -16.48
C LYS A 5 0.16 7.68 -15.27
N ARG A 6 -0.29 6.45 -15.50
CA ARG A 6 -0.63 5.51 -14.41
C ARG A 6 0.67 4.97 -13.80
N SER A 7 0.66 4.62 -12.52
CA SER A 7 1.86 4.03 -11.86
C SER A 7 2.37 2.76 -12.55
N VAL A 8 1.45 1.96 -13.09
CA VAL A 8 1.74 0.74 -13.85
C VAL A 8 2.54 1.04 -15.13
N GLU A 9 2.45 2.27 -15.64
CA GLU A 9 3.18 2.71 -16.85
C GLU A 9 4.54 3.35 -16.52
N ILE A 10 4.91 3.46 -15.24
CA ILE A 10 6.13 4.15 -14.78
C ILE A 10 7.10 3.18 -14.09
N VAL A 11 6.60 2.09 -13.50
CA VAL A 11 7.42 1.11 -12.81
C VAL A 11 7.59 -0.11 -13.70
N GLU A 12 8.75 -0.23 -14.35
CA GLU A 12 9.11 -1.36 -15.21
C GLU A 12 9.70 -2.52 -14.40
N SER A 13 10.43 -2.21 -13.33
CA SER A 13 11.08 -3.19 -12.45
C SER A 13 11.20 -2.68 -11.02
N PHE A 14 11.57 -3.59 -10.11
CA PHE A 14 11.87 -3.24 -8.72
C PHE A 14 13.08 -2.31 -8.65
N CYS A 15 12.95 -1.19 -7.93
CA CYS A 15 13.99 -0.18 -7.79
C CYS A 15 15.18 -0.59 -6.90
N GLY A 16 15.10 -1.76 -6.28
CA GLY A 16 16.12 -2.28 -5.38
C GLY A 16 16.01 -1.74 -3.96
N TRP A 17 16.48 -2.55 -3.01
CA TRP A 17 16.46 -2.23 -1.59
C TRP A 17 17.28 -0.98 -1.24
N ASP A 18 18.43 -0.76 -1.90
CA ASP A 18 19.31 0.39 -1.64
C ASP A 18 18.59 1.72 -1.82
N TYR A 19 17.76 1.85 -2.86
CA TYR A 19 16.99 3.07 -3.09
C TYR A 19 15.92 3.27 -2.02
N LEU A 20 15.19 2.21 -1.65
CA LEU A 20 14.18 2.28 -0.59
C LEU A 20 14.79 2.62 0.77
N ILE A 21 15.91 1.99 1.13
CA ILE A 21 16.67 2.27 2.36
C ILE A 21 17.13 3.73 2.36
N LYS A 22 17.60 4.25 1.22
CA LYS A 22 17.99 5.67 1.09
C LYS A 22 16.80 6.60 1.32
N LEU A 23 15.59 6.27 0.86
CA LEU A 23 14.38 7.06 1.13
C LEU A 23 14.04 7.06 2.62
N VAL A 24 14.09 5.91 3.29
CA VAL A 24 13.83 5.80 4.74
C VAL A 24 14.88 6.59 5.52
N LYS A 25 16.17 6.47 5.19
CA LYS A 25 17.25 7.22 5.86
C LYS A 25 17.14 8.74 5.72
N LYS A 26 16.53 9.25 4.65
CA LYS A 26 16.23 10.69 4.48
C LYS A 26 15.10 11.20 5.40
N CYS A 27 14.30 10.31 5.98
CA CYS A 27 13.23 10.72 6.88
C CYS A 27 13.80 11.04 8.27
N GLU A 28 13.65 12.29 8.70
CA GLU A 28 14.10 12.75 10.03
C GLU A 28 13.29 12.09 11.15
N ARG A 29 11.96 12.05 10.99
CA ARG A 29 11.03 11.57 12.01
C ARG A 29 10.83 10.07 11.90
N GLU A 30 10.76 9.39 13.05
CA GLU A 30 10.53 7.95 13.12
C GLU A 30 9.20 7.54 12.47
N VAL A 31 8.13 8.28 12.73
CA VAL A 31 6.82 8.04 12.12
C VAL A 31 6.86 8.13 10.59
N ASP A 32 7.73 8.99 10.03
CA ASP A 32 7.87 9.13 8.59
C ASP A 32 8.63 7.92 8.01
N ARG A 33 9.67 7.43 8.72
CA ARG A 33 10.36 6.16 8.38
C ARG A 33 9.38 5.00 8.33
N ALA A 34 8.61 4.82 9.40
CA ALA A 34 7.61 3.76 9.50
C ALA A 34 6.49 3.89 8.45
N LEU A 35 6.07 5.12 8.12
CA LEU A 35 5.08 5.38 7.08
C LEU A 35 5.58 4.96 5.69
N ILE A 36 6.81 5.31 5.33
CA ILE A 36 7.41 4.92 4.05
C ILE A 36 7.54 3.39 3.97
N SER A 37 8.00 2.76 5.06
CA SER A 37 8.03 1.31 5.16
C SER A 37 6.66 0.67 5.01
N ALA A 38 5.65 1.16 5.73
CA ALA A 38 4.28 0.64 5.64
C ALA A 38 3.69 0.79 4.23
N LEU A 39 3.96 1.90 3.52
CA LEU A 39 3.51 2.09 2.14
C LEU A 39 4.06 1.03 1.19
N PHE A 40 5.33 0.67 1.36
CA PHE A 40 5.99 -0.37 0.56
C PHE A 40 5.58 -1.77 1.00
N GLU A 41 5.85 -2.14 2.25
CA GLU A 41 5.72 -3.51 2.77
C GLU A 41 4.30 -4.06 2.64
N THR A 42 3.30 -3.20 2.90
CA THR A 42 1.91 -3.58 2.70
C THR A 42 1.50 -3.51 1.23
N GLY A 43 2.16 -2.67 0.45
CA GLY A 43 1.73 -2.25 -0.88
C GLY A 43 0.30 -1.69 -0.88
N GLY A 44 -0.18 -1.15 0.23
CA GLY A 44 -1.52 -0.58 0.36
C GLY A 44 -1.66 0.76 -0.36
N ARG A 45 -2.89 1.15 -0.69
CA ARG A 45 -3.18 2.56 -1.00
C ARG A 45 -3.01 3.38 0.27
N VAL A 46 -2.64 4.66 0.15
CA VAL A 46 -2.52 5.56 1.33
C VAL A 46 -3.72 5.49 2.25
N SER A 47 -4.93 5.55 1.68
CA SER A 47 -6.16 5.48 2.48
C SER A 47 -6.33 4.16 3.23
N GLU A 48 -5.75 3.07 2.76
CA GLU A 48 -5.78 1.75 3.41
C GLU A 48 -4.69 1.69 4.50
N VAL A 49 -3.47 2.16 4.19
CA VAL A 49 -2.35 2.21 5.13
C VAL A 49 -2.68 3.08 6.36
N LEU A 50 -3.34 4.22 6.16
CA LEU A 50 -3.77 5.11 7.25
C LEU A 50 -4.91 4.54 8.13
N GLN A 51 -5.46 3.37 7.80
CA GLN A 51 -6.42 2.66 8.65
C GLN A 51 -5.76 1.55 9.49
N LEU A 52 -4.49 1.26 9.26
CA LEU A 52 -3.77 0.24 10.01
C LEU A 52 -3.66 0.63 11.48
N LYS A 53 -3.88 -0.36 12.33
CA LYS A 53 -3.79 -0.30 13.78
C LYS A 53 -2.74 -1.26 14.29
N LYS A 54 -2.32 -1.10 15.54
CA LYS A 54 -1.43 -2.03 16.25
C LYS A 54 -1.89 -3.48 16.10
N ASP A 55 -3.16 -3.76 16.35
CA ASP A 55 -3.74 -5.11 16.31
C ASP A 55 -3.75 -5.76 14.92
N ASN A 56 -3.50 -4.99 13.86
CA ASN A 56 -3.32 -5.58 12.54
C ASN A 56 -1.99 -6.35 12.42
N PHE A 57 -1.06 -6.26 13.37
CA PHE A 57 0.27 -6.83 13.24
C PHE A 57 0.52 -7.91 14.29
N VAL A 58 0.94 -9.09 13.82
CA VAL A 58 1.33 -10.21 14.68
C VAL A 58 2.70 -10.70 14.26
N VAL A 59 3.64 -10.73 15.20
CA VAL A 59 4.97 -11.30 14.97
C VAL A 59 4.84 -12.83 15.01
N GLN A 60 5.12 -13.48 13.88
CA GLN A 60 5.17 -14.93 13.73
C GLN A 60 6.43 -15.29 12.94
N LYS A 61 7.57 -15.37 13.63
CA LYS A 61 8.89 -15.53 12.99
C LYS A 61 8.88 -16.72 12.00
N PRO A 62 9.45 -16.55 10.78
CA PRO A 62 10.27 -15.42 10.33
C PRO A 62 9.47 -14.23 9.73
N PHE A 63 8.17 -14.14 9.98
CA PHE A 63 7.28 -13.16 9.36
C PHE A 63 6.67 -12.18 10.37
N LEU A 64 6.41 -10.96 9.87
CA LEU A 64 5.45 -10.03 10.45
C LEU A 64 4.14 -10.18 9.68
N VAL A 65 3.12 -10.76 10.31
CA VAL A 65 1.83 -11.01 9.67
C VAL A 65 0.93 -9.80 9.81
N VAL A 66 0.48 -9.25 8.68
CA VAL A 66 -0.52 -8.17 8.63
C VAL A 66 -1.90 -8.79 8.49
N LYS A 67 -2.70 -8.78 9.55
CA LYS A 67 -4.06 -9.32 9.61
C LYS A 67 -5.10 -8.26 9.31
N ALA A 68 -6.14 -8.65 8.57
CA ALA A 68 -7.36 -7.86 8.37
C ALA A 68 -7.10 -6.42 7.89
N MET A 69 -6.12 -6.21 7.01
CA MET A 69 -5.90 -4.90 6.39
C MET A 69 -7.10 -4.56 5.51
N PRO A 70 -7.78 -3.41 5.72
CA PRO A 70 -8.95 -3.05 4.93
C PRO A 70 -8.59 -2.77 3.48
N VAL A 71 -9.42 -3.28 2.57
CA VAL A 71 -9.28 -3.07 1.14
C VAL A 71 -10.37 -2.12 0.68
N LEU A 72 -9.99 -0.88 0.37
CA LEU A 72 -10.93 0.17 0.02
C LEU A 72 -11.27 0.15 -1.48
N LYS A 73 -12.25 0.98 -1.86
CA LYS A 73 -12.76 1.12 -3.23
C LYS A 73 -13.31 -0.19 -3.83
N ARG A 74 -13.87 -1.06 -2.98
CA ARG A 74 -14.63 -2.22 -3.42
C ARG A 74 -16.08 -1.83 -3.57
N TYR A 75 -16.59 -2.10 -4.75
CA TYR A 75 -17.98 -1.83 -5.12
C TYR A 75 -18.55 -3.05 -5.83
N SER A 76 -19.76 -3.46 -5.47
CA SER A 76 -20.54 -4.46 -6.21
C SER A 76 -21.50 -3.73 -7.14
N LYS A 77 -21.67 -4.22 -8.38
CA LYS A 77 -22.71 -3.71 -9.28
C LYS A 77 -24.02 -4.34 -8.84
N ILE A 78 -25.01 -3.51 -8.48
CA ILE A 78 -26.33 -3.96 -7.98
C ILE A 78 -27.46 -3.62 -8.97
N GLY A 79 -27.13 -2.95 -10.07
CA GLY A 79 -28.08 -2.64 -11.12
C GLY A 79 -27.58 -1.51 -12.00
N GLU A 80 -28.48 -1.00 -12.85
CA GLU A 80 -28.20 0.11 -13.75
C GLU A 80 -29.33 1.15 -13.72
N TYR A 81 -29.01 2.38 -14.12
CA TYR A 81 -29.98 3.45 -14.29
C TYR A 81 -29.59 4.31 -15.50
N LYS A 82 -30.58 4.88 -16.19
CA LYS A 82 -30.34 5.90 -17.23
C LYS A 82 -30.16 7.25 -16.57
N ASP A 83 -29.07 7.95 -16.89
CA ASP A 83 -28.90 9.34 -16.48
C ASP A 83 -29.77 10.28 -17.34
N LYS A 84 -29.82 11.57 -16.95
CA LYS A 84 -30.59 12.62 -17.65
C LYS A 84 -30.23 12.81 -19.13
N ASN A 85 -29.10 12.27 -19.58
CA ASN A 85 -28.65 12.32 -20.97
C ASN A 85 -28.86 10.96 -21.68
N GLY A 86 -29.66 10.06 -21.10
CA GLY A 86 -29.96 8.74 -21.63
C GLY A 86 -28.84 7.71 -21.46
N LYS A 87 -27.72 8.04 -20.80
CA LYS A 87 -26.57 7.14 -20.68
C LYS A 87 -26.75 6.16 -19.51
N ILE A 88 -26.53 4.87 -19.78
CA ILE A 88 -26.59 3.82 -18.77
C ILE A 88 -25.41 3.99 -17.79
N ARG A 89 -25.74 4.05 -16.49
CA ARG A 89 -24.82 4.16 -15.37
C ARG A 89 -25.04 3.00 -14.40
N TRP A 90 -23.97 2.56 -13.76
CA TRP A 90 -24.04 1.50 -12.75
C TRP A 90 -24.52 2.04 -11.41
N ARG A 91 -25.53 1.40 -10.81
CA ARG A 91 -25.76 1.47 -9.38
C ARG A 91 -24.76 0.55 -8.70
N THR A 92 -24.03 1.07 -7.73
CA THR A 92 -23.01 0.31 -7.01
C THR A 92 -23.16 0.46 -5.52
N GLU A 93 -22.86 -0.63 -4.80
CA GLU A 93 -22.85 -0.67 -3.34
C GLU A 93 -21.42 -0.92 -2.84
N ARG A 94 -21.05 -0.30 -1.71
CA ARG A 94 -19.72 -0.47 -1.12
C ARG A 94 -19.59 -1.86 -0.50
N LYS A 95 -18.62 -2.63 -0.96
CA LYS A 95 -18.27 -3.93 -0.38
C LYS A 95 -17.19 -3.75 0.68
N ILE A 96 -17.37 -4.38 1.84
CA ILE A 96 -16.32 -4.49 2.85
C ILE A 96 -15.43 -5.67 2.46
N ALA A 97 -14.12 -5.44 2.43
CA ALA A 97 -13.14 -6.48 2.15
C ALA A 97 -11.87 -6.24 2.97
N TYR A 98 -11.22 -7.33 3.31
CA TYR A 98 -9.96 -7.34 4.05
C TYR A 98 -8.98 -8.27 3.36
N ARG A 99 -7.69 -8.13 3.68
CA ARG A 99 -6.66 -9.08 3.29
C ARG A 99 -5.70 -9.32 4.43
N THR A 100 -5.11 -10.51 4.45
CA THR A 100 -4.06 -10.91 5.37
C THR A 100 -2.87 -11.39 4.56
N PHE A 101 -1.67 -10.95 4.91
CA PHE A 101 -0.46 -11.32 4.19
C PHE A 101 0.77 -11.25 5.12
N PRO A 102 1.81 -12.06 4.87
CA PRO A 102 3.06 -11.98 5.58
C PRO A 102 4.00 -10.91 4.98
N ILE A 103 4.84 -10.32 5.82
CA ILE A 103 6.04 -9.56 5.45
C ILE A 103 7.23 -10.34 6.00
N HIS A 104 8.24 -10.62 5.18
CA HIS A 104 9.40 -11.36 5.67
C HIS A 104 10.29 -10.44 6.51
N MET A 105 10.64 -10.84 7.74
CA MET A 105 11.37 -9.96 8.68
C MET A 105 12.81 -9.64 8.26
N LYS A 106 13.35 -10.33 7.25
CA LYS A 106 14.64 -9.97 6.62
C LYS A 106 14.54 -8.83 5.61
N GLU A 107 13.33 -8.42 5.22
CA GLU A 107 13.15 -7.29 4.32
C GLU A 107 13.59 -6.00 5.04
N PRO A 108 14.50 -5.20 4.48
CA PRO A 108 15.10 -4.05 5.17
C PRO A 108 14.11 -2.99 5.67
N LEU A 109 12.90 -2.93 5.08
CA LEU A 109 11.87 -1.97 5.48
C LEU A 109 10.96 -2.53 6.57
N CYS A 110 11.01 -3.83 6.86
CA CYS A 110 10.27 -4.44 7.97
C CYS A 110 10.74 -3.89 9.32
N ASP A 111 12.05 -3.74 9.53
CA ASP A 111 12.62 -3.27 10.80
C ASP A 111 12.11 -1.89 11.23
N PRO A 112 12.27 -0.81 10.43
CA PRO A 112 11.75 0.52 10.82
C PRO A 112 10.23 0.56 11.00
N LEU A 113 9.48 -0.34 10.35
CA LEU A 113 8.04 -0.48 10.58
C LEU A 113 7.77 -1.17 11.92
N LEU A 114 8.44 -2.29 12.18
CA LEU A 114 8.26 -3.09 13.39
C LEU A 114 8.68 -2.32 14.64
N GLU A 115 9.83 -1.65 14.62
CA GLU A 115 10.32 -0.80 15.72
C GLU A 115 9.26 0.23 16.13
N TYR A 116 8.64 0.90 15.16
CA TYR A 116 7.59 1.87 15.41
C TYR A 116 6.31 1.23 15.95
N ILE A 117 5.88 0.10 15.37
CA ILE A 117 4.72 -0.67 15.85
C ILE A 117 4.90 -1.10 17.31
N MET A 118 6.12 -1.48 17.72
CA MET A 118 6.40 -1.93 19.09
C MET A 118 6.31 -0.82 20.14
N LYS A 119 6.37 0.45 19.72
CA LYS A 119 6.19 1.63 20.59
C LYS A 119 4.74 2.09 20.72
N ILE A 120 3.83 1.48 19.96
CA ILE A 120 2.41 1.82 20.00
C ILE A 120 1.70 0.80 20.87
N ASP A 121 1.07 1.30 21.93
CA ASP A 121 0.26 0.47 22.84
C ASP A 121 -1.02 -0.01 22.15
N GLU A 122 -1.79 0.92 21.58
CA GLU A 122 -3.05 0.61 20.91
C GLU A 122 -3.41 1.62 19.82
N GLY A 123 -4.44 1.30 19.03
CA GLY A 123 -5.03 2.25 18.07
C GLY A 123 -4.28 2.35 16.74
N LYS A 124 -4.47 3.49 16.04
CA LYS A 124 -3.95 3.70 14.68
C LYS A 124 -2.44 3.93 14.68
N LEU A 125 -1.76 3.40 13.68
CA LEU A 125 -0.32 3.66 13.50
C LEU A 125 -0.05 5.12 13.11
N PHE A 126 -0.85 5.67 12.20
CA PHE A 126 -0.53 6.97 11.58
C PHE A 126 -1.67 7.98 11.75
N HIS A 127 -1.39 9.05 12.47
CA HIS A 127 -2.31 10.16 12.71
C HIS A 127 -2.05 11.32 11.73
N ILE A 128 -2.14 11.02 10.44
CA ILE A 128 -1.79 11.97 9.37
C ILE A 128 -2.79 11.90 8.20
N GLY A 129 -3.03 13.05 7.56
CA GLY A 129 -3.89 13.14 6.38
C GLY A 129 -3.20 12.71 5.09
N ARG A 130 -3.98 12.23 4.12
CA ARG A 130 -3.50 11.79 2.78
C ARG A 130 -2.67 12.85 2.05
N THR A 131 -3.05 14.12 2.16
CA THR A 131 -2.35 15.24 1.54
C THR A 131 -0.95 15.39 2.13
N GLN A 132 -0.81 15.24 3.44
CA GLN A 132 0.49 15.33 4.09
C GLN A 132 1.37 14.12 3.77
N VAL A 133 0.81 12.90 3.69
CA VAL A 133 1.54 11.73 3.17
C VAL A 133 2.09 12.00 1.78
N TYR A 134 1.27 12.55 0.88
CA TYR A 134 1.74 12.93 -0.46
C TYR A 134 2.89 13.94 -0.39
N ARG A 135 2.79 15.00 0.42
CA ARG A 135 3.86 16.00 0.59
C ARG A 135 5.16 15.38 1.12
N ILE A 136 5.09 14.49 2.10
CA ILE A 136 6.26 13.78 2.65
C ILE A 136 6.94 12.99 1.53
N VAL A 137 6.18 12.15 0.82
CA VAL A 137 6.70 11.32 -0.28
C VAL A 137 7.35 12.18 -1.37
N ARG A 138 6.71 13.29 -1.76
CA ARG A 138 7.23 14.21 -2.78
C ARG A 138 8.46 15.00 -2.34
N LYS A 139 8.62 15.23 -1.03
CA LYS A 139 9.82 15.87 -0.46
C LYS A 139 11.03 14.94 -0.54
N LEU A 140 10.82 13.62 -0.39
CA LEU A 140 11.90 12.62 -0.46
C LEU A 140 12.45 12.44 -1.88
N ASP A 141 11.54 12.41 -2.86
CA ASP A 141 11.85 12.42 -4.28
C ASP A 141 10.65 12.97 -5.09
N LYS A 142 10.92 13.93 -5.98
CA LYS A 142 9.92 14.56 -6.85
C LYS A 142 9.39 13.67 -7.96
N ASN A 143 9.86 12.43 -8.11
CA ASN A 143 9.41 11.50 -9.14
C ASN A 143 8.53 10.39 -8.57
N ILE A 144 8.55 10.19 -7.25
CA ILE A 144 7.73 9.17 -6.58
C ILE A 144 6.42 9.77 -6.05
N PHE A 145 5.47 8.90 -5.74
CA PHE A 145 4.17 9.24 -5.17
C PHE A 145 3.64 8.02 -4.44
N PRO A 146 2.65 8.11 -3.54
CA PRO A 146 2.36 6.99 -2.66
C PRO A 146 1.94 5.68 -3.36
N HIS A 147 1.29 5.76 -4.52
CA HIS A 147 0.92 4.57 -5.29
C HIS A 147 2.10 3.95 -6.06
N TRP A 148 3.24 4.66 -6.17
CA TRP A 148 4.50 4.12 -6.69
C TRP A 148 5.02 2.99 -5.78
N PHE A 149 4.96 3.15 -4.44
CA PHE A 149 5.38 2.09 -3.51
C PHE A 149 4.59 0.79 -3.69
N ARG A 150 3.30 0.88 -3.98
CA ARG A 150 2.48 -0.30 -4.29
C ARG A 150 2.96 -1.01 -5.55
N ALA A 151 3.26 -0.27 -6.60
CA ALA A 151 3.80 -0.86 -7.84
C ALA A 151 5.16 -1.49 -7.58
N GLN A 152 6.04 -0.82 -6.82
CA GLN A 152 7.34 -1.37 -6.41
C GLN A 152 7.21 -2.64 -5.58
N ARG A 153 6.24 -2.73 -4.66
CA ARG A 153 5.96 -3.96 -3.91
C ARG A 153 5.55 -5.09 -4.83
N ALA A 154 4.67 -4.83 -5.82
CA ALA A 154 4.29 -5.84 -6.80
C ALA A 154 5.49 -6.33 -7.61
N SER A 155 6.34 -5.41 -8.09
CA SER A 155 7.55 -5.77 -8.82
C SER A 155 8.55 -6.55 -7.97
N GLN A 156 8.71 -6.19 -6.69
CA GLN A 156 9.60 -6.89 -5.78
C GLN A 156 9.08 -8.31 -5.49
N LEU A 157 7.78 -8.47 -5.22
CA LEU A 157 7.19 -9.78 -4.97
C LEU A 157 7.37 -10.72 -6.18
N ALA A 158 7.18 -10.21 -7.39
CA ALA A 158 7.41 -10.97 -8.62
C ALA A 158 8.90 -11.31 -8.81
N LEU A 159 9.79 -10.33 -8.63
CA LEU A 159 11.23 -10.50 -8.91
C LEU A 159 11.93 -11.39 -7.89
N GLU A 160 11.68 -11.19 -6.60
CA GLU A 160 12.45 -11.84 -5.52
C GLU A 160 11.76 -13.08 -4.94
N TYR A 161 10.42 -13.11 -4.96
CA TYR A 161 9.63 -14.25 -4.45
C TYR A 161 8.97 -15.08 -5.55
N GLY A 162 9.14 -14.71 -6.82
CA GLY A 162 8.59 -15.46 -7.95
C GLY A 162 7.06 -15.42 -8.05
N PHE A 163 6.42 -14.42 -7.44
CA PHE A 163 4.96 -14.29 -7.48
C PHE A 163 4.49 -14.16 -8.93
N ASP A 164 3.54 -15.01 -9.31
CA ASP A 164 2.87 -14.88 -10.59
C ASP A 164 1.70 -13.87 -10.53
N VAL A 165 0.96 -13.75 -11.63
CA VAL A 165 -0.18 -12.84 -11.71
C VAL A 165 -1.28 -13.22 -10.71
N HIS A 166 -1.53 -14.51 -10.48
CA HIS A 166 -2.54 -14.99 -9.56
C HIS A 166 -2.14 -14.68 -8.11
N ASP A 167 -0.88 -14.93 -7.74
CA ASP A 167 -0.34 -14.58 -6.43
C ASP A 167 -0.46 -13.08 -6.14
N LEU A 168 -0.15 -12.25 -7.13
CA LEU A 168 -0.29 -10.80 -7.01
C LEU A 168 -1.76 -10.37 -6.90
N ILE A 169 -2.66 -10.99 -7.67
CA ILE A 169 -4.09 -10.73 -7.57
C ILE A 169 -4.58 -11.03 -6.15
N ASP A 170 -4.16 -12.15 -5.56
CA ASP A 170 -4.56 -12.55 -4.21
C ASP A 170 -3.94 -11.64 -3.15
N PHE A 171 -2.62 -11.41 -3.21
CA PHE A 171 -1.90 -10.53 -2.28
C PHE A 171 -2.49 -9.13 -2.25
N PHE A 172 -2.79 -8.55 -3.41
CA PHE A 172 -3.33 -7.20 -3.54
C PHE A 172 -4.87 -7.14 -3.54
N ASN A 173 -5.51 -8.30 -3.55
CA ASN A 173 -6.94 -8.50 -3.74
C ASN A 173 -7.44 -7.79 -5.02
N TRP A 174 -6.73 -7.83 -6.15
CA TRP A 174 -7.15 -7.15 -7.40
C TRP A 174 -8.41 -7.78 -8.00
N LYS A 175 -9.24 -7.01 -8.74
CA LYS A 175 -10.51 -7.52 -9.29
C LYS A 175 -10.32 -8.33 -10.58
N SER A 176 -9.28 -7.99 -11.32
CA SER A 176 -8.77 -8.55 -12.56
C SER A 176 -7.57 -7.65 -12.93
N LEU A 177 -6.70 -8.10 -13.84
CA LEU A 177 -5.73 -7.23 -14.50
C LEU A 177 -6.43 -6.05 -15.22
#